data_AF-A0A8S3WYF3-F1
#
_entry.id   AF-A0A8S3WYF3-F1
#
_cell.length_a   1.000
_cell.length_b   1.000
_cell.length_c   1.000
_cell.angle_alpha   90.00
_cell.angle_beta   90.00
_cell.angle_gamma   90.00
#
_symmetry.space_group_name_H-M   'P 1'
#
loop_
_entity.id
_entity.type
_entity.pdbx_description
1 polymer ?
#
loop_
_entity_poly.entity_id
_entity_poly.type
_entity_poly.pdbx_seq_one_letter_code
_entity_poly.pdbx_strand_id
1 'polypeptide(L)'
;MALVAAFVMSAYAASAHRAASKPFNPLLGETYECVREDRGFHFVAEQVGTVLMQQCTPHRTHGTGGSLRRERVRGVRAPRRLQAVQPAARRDLRVRA
;
A
#
# COMPACT_ATOMS: atom_id res chain seq x y z
N MET A 1 -20.17 -4.29 -2.47
CA MET A 1 -19.11 -3.51 -3.14
C MET A 1 -18.80 -2.16 -2.50
N ALA A 2 -19.75 -1.45 -1.87
CA ALA A 2 -19.52 -0.13 -1.27
C ALA A 2 -18.36 -0.07 -0.25
N LEU A 3 -18.23 -1.08 0.64
CA LEU A 3 -17.15 -1.13 1.63
C LEU A 3 -15.76 -1.28 1.00
N VAL A 4 -15.65 -2.05 -0.08
CA VAL A 4 -14.38 -2.22 -0.82
C VAL A 4 -13.99 -0.90 -1.47
N ALA A 5 -14.95 -0.18 -2.07
CA ALA A 5 -14.69 1.14 -2.65
C ALA A 5 -14.27 2.17 -1.59
N ALA A 6 -14.97 2.23 -0.46
CA ALA A 6 -14.62 3.09 0.67
C ALA A 6 -13.21 2.79 1.21
N PHE A 7 -12.86 1.50 1.33
CA PHE A 7 -11.51 1.08 1.73
C PHE A 7 -10.44 1.59 0.75
N VAL A 8 -10.66 1.44 -0.57
CA VAL A 8 -9.72 1.92 -1.59
C VAL A 8 -9.55 3.45 -1.53
N MET A 9 -10.63 4.19 -1.33
CA MET A 9 -10.60 5.66 -1.27
C MET A 9 -9.90 6.18 0.00
N SER A 10 -10.07 5.51 1.14
CA SER A 10 -9.44 5.94 2.41
C SER A 10 -7.91 6.01 2.34
N ALA A 11 -7.28 5.24 1.44
CA ALA A 11 -5.83 5.25 1.22
C ALA A 11 -5.28 6.61 0.74
N TYR A 12 -6.12 7.50 0.19
CA TYR A 12 -5.72 8.83 -0.28
C TYR A 12 -5.94 9.94 0.76
N ALA A 13 -6.66 9.69 1.85
CA ALA A 13 -6.94 10.70 2.87
C ALA A 13 -5.64 11.28 3.48
N ALA A 14 -4.61 10.44 3.62
CA ALA A 14 -3.31 10.87 4.15
C ALA A 14 -2.50 11.76 3.20
N SER A 15 -2.82 11.75 1.90
CA SER A 15 -2.11 12.55 0.90
C SER A 15 -2.42 14.04 1.03
N ALA A 16 -3.59 14.42 1.57
CA ALA A 16 -3.98 15.82 1.73
C ALA A 16 -2.99 16.61 2.61
N HIS A 17 -2.44 15.98 3.65
CA HIS A 17 -1.52 16.63 4.60
C HIS A 17 -0.04 16.34 4.33
N ARG A 18 0.29 15.51 3.31
CA ARG A 18 1.69 15.16 2.96
C ARG A 18 2.01 15.33 1.47
N ALA A 19 1.19 16.07 0.73
CA ALA A 19 1.27 16.17 -0.73
C ALA A 19 2.66 16.59 -1.26
N ALA A 20 3.39 17.42 -0.52
CA ALA A 20 4.73 17.90 -0.89
C ALA A 20 5.88 17.10 -0.25
N SER A 21 5.59 16.11 0.60
CA SER A 21 6.63 15.35 1.31
C SER A 21 7.08 14.15 0.48
N LYS A 22 8.39 14.10 0.17
CA LYS A 22 9.00 12.94 -0.48
C LYS A 22 9.36 11.91 0.58
N PRO A 23 8.74 10.72 0.58
CA PRO A 23 9.13 9.65 1.49
C PRO A 23 10.55 9.16 1.15
N PHE A 24 11.23 8.61 2.15
CA PHE A 24 12.54 8.00 1.94
C PHE A 24 12.46 6.92 0.86
N ASN A 25 13.55 6.82 0.09
CA ASN A 25 13.73 5.73 -0.85
C ASN A 25 14.41 4.58 -0.09
N PRO A 26 13.72 3.47 0.16
CA PRO A 26 14.32 2.35 0.86
C PRO A 26 15.51 1.79 0.09
N LEU A 27 16.54 1.31 0.79
CA LEU A 27 17.63 0.56 0.18
C LEU A 27 17.14 -0.81 -0.34
N LEU A 28 17.90 -1.39 -1.27
CA LEU A 28 17.62 -2.71 -1.80
C LEU A 28 17.69 -3.76 -0.68
N GLY A 29 16.66 -4.60 -0.56
CA GLY A 29 16.55 -5.58 0.52
C GLY A 29 16.06 -5.02 1.85
N GLU A 30 15.76 -3.71 1.97
CA GLU A 30 15.12 -3.18 3.17
C GLU A 30 13.70 -3.74 3.32
N THR A 31 13.39 -4.14 4.55
CA THR A 31 12.10 -4.71 4.93
C THR A 31 11.36 -3.80 5.90
N TYR A 32 10.03 -3.88 5.88
CA TYR A 32 9.14 -3.22 6.83
C TYR A 32 8.01 -4.16 7.21
N GLU A 33 7.78 -4.29 8.51
CA GLU A 33 6.70 -5.09 9.07
C GLU A 33 5.80 -4.23 9.95
N CYS A 34 4.49 -4.46 9.86
CA CYS A 34 3.50 -3.80 10.71
C CYS A 34 2.45 -4.83 11.13
N VAL A 35 2.53 -5.26 12.39
CA VAL A 35 1.54 -6.11 13.04
C VAL A 35 0.52 -5.21 13.73
N ARG A 36 -0.75 -5.38 13.36
CA ARG A 36 -1.90 -4.70 13.95
C ARG A 36 -2.84 -5.72 14.52
N GLU A 37 -2.55 -6.15 15.74
CA GLU A 37 -3.40 -7.08 16.49
C GLU A 37 -4.80 -6.48 16.71
N ASP A 38 -4.86 -5.16 16.96
CA ASP A 38 -6.09 -4.38 17.14
C ASP A 38 -7.07 -4.50 15.96
N ARG A 39 -6.55 -4.71 14.74
CA ARG A 39 -7.35 -4.86 13.52
C ARG A 39 -7.20 -6.22 12.85
N GLY A 40 -6.48 -7.16 13.46
CA GLY A 40 -6.22 -8.49 12.92
C GLY A 40 -5.46 -8.49 11.58
N PHE A 41 -4.58 -7.51 11.33
CA PHE A 41 -3.80 -7.43 10.10
C PHE A 41 -2.30 -7.55 10.35
N HIS A 42 -1.62 -8.31 9.50
CA HIS A 42 -0.16 -8.34 9.41
C HIS A 42 0.28 -7.85 8.03
N PHE A 43 1.13 -6.83 8.00
CA PHE A 43 1.66 -6.25 6.77
C PHE A 43 3.17 -6.44 6.69
N VAL A 44 3.65 -6.92 5.54
CA VAL A 44 5.06 -7.08 5.23
C VAL A 44 5.36 -6.42 3.89
N ALA A 45 6.47 -5.69 3.82
CA ALA A 45 6.97 -5.08 2.60
C ALA A 45 8.48 -5.25 2.47
N GLU A 46 8.96 -5.38 1.24
CA GLU A 46 10.37 -5.51 0.89
C GLU A 46 10.68 -4.73 -0.39
N GLN A 47 11.83 -4.06 -0.42
CA GLN A 47 12.35 -3.41 -1.60
C GLN A 47 13.17 -4.41 -2.44
N VAL A 48 12.58 -4.98 -3.50
CA VAL A 48 13.16 -6.07 -4.32
C VAL A 48 13.84 -5.53 -5.61
N GLY A 49 14.07 -4.21 -5.71
CA GLY A 49 14.66 -3.58 -6.90
C GLY A 49 14.21 -2.13 -7.06
N THR A 50 13.75 -1.77 -8.26
CA THR A 50 12.99 -0.51 -8.51
C THR A 50 11.54 -0.58 -8.00
N VAL A 51 11.12 -1.76 -7.56
CA VAL A 51 9.75 -2.11 -7.19
C VAL A 51 9.70 -2.45 -5.71
N LEU A 52 8.71 -1.88 -5.01
CA LEU A 52 8.40 -2.25 -3.63
C LEU A 52 7.32 -3.34 -3.66
N MET A 53 7.62 -4.52 -3.13
CA MET A 53 6.65 -5.60 -2.93
C MET A 53 5.96 -5.43 -1.57
N GLN A 54 4.64 -5.57 -1.56
CA GLN A 54 3.81 -5.38 -0.36
C GLN A 54 2.77 -6.49 -0.25
N GLN A 55 2.67 -7.12 0.93
CA GLN A 55 1.73 -8.19 1.22
C GLN A 55 1.04 -7.93 2.57
N CYS A 56 -0.30 -7.91 2.59
CA CYS A 56 -1.08 -7.96 3.82
C CYS A 56 -1.74 -9.34 3.95
N THR A 57 -1.58 -9.98 5.12
CA THR A 57 -2.31 -11.19 5.49
C THR A 57 -3.13 -10.96 6.77
N PRO A 58 -4.31 -11.59 6.89
CA PRO A 58 -5.07 -11.52 8.13
C PRO A 58 -4.39 -12.37 9.22
N HIS A 59 -4.34 -11.84 10.43
CA HIS A 59 -4.11 -12.66 11.63
C HIS A 59 -5.38 -13.49 11.83
N ARG A 60 -5.24 -14.81 11.84
CA ARG A 60 -6.38 -15.74 11.86
C ARG A 60 -7.05 -15.72 13.24
N THR A 61 -7.99 -14.81 13.44
CA THR A 61 -8.98 -14.87 14.53
C THR A 61 -10.34 -14.41 13.97
N HIS A 62 -11.25 -15.38 13.83
CA HIS A 62 -12.67 -15.26 13.49
C HIS A 62 -13.07 -14.44 12.22
N GLY A 63 -13.21 -15.17 11.10
CA GLY A 63 -14.39 -15.05 10.23
C GLY A 63 -14.56 -13.81 9.34
N THR A 64 -13.57 -13.43 8.54
CA THR A 64 -13.68 -12.86 7.16
C THR A 64 -12.30 -12.39 6.71
N GLY A 65 -11.46 -13.33 6.26
CA GLY A 65 -10.05 -13.05 5.96
C GLY A 65 -9.82 -12.64 4.50
N GLY A 66 -9.72 -11.34 4.22
CA GLY A 66 -9.24 -10.86 2.92
C GLY A 66 -7.71 -10.77 2.87
N SER A 67 -7.09 -11.04 1.71
CA SER A 67 -5.67 -10.77 1.49
C SER A 67 -5.48 -9.68 0.44
N LEU A 68 -4.52 -8.78 0.68
CA LEU A 68 -4.17 -7.69 -0.25
C LEU A 68 -2.73 -7.89 -0.71
N ARG A 69 -2.53 -7.97 -2.02
CA ARG A 69 -1.21 -7.92 -2.63
C ARG A 69 -1.08 -6.67 -3.47
N ARG A 70 0.09 -6.04 -3.37
CA ARG A 70 0.41 -4.84 -4.13
C ARG A 70 1.86 -4.86 -4.57
N GLU A 71 2.04 -4.56 -5.84
CA GLU A 71 3.34 -4.33 -6.44
C GLU A 71 3.42 -2.86 -6.86
N ARG A 72 4.43 -2.12 -6.39
CA ARG A 72 4.51 -0.67 -6.65
C ARG A 72 5.78 -0.30 -7.39
N VAL A 73 5.63 0.12 -8.65
CA VAL A 73 6.68 0.84 -9.41
C VAL A 73 6.54 2.34 -9.15
N ARG A 74 7.60 3.02 -8.69
CA ARG A 74 7.58 4.48 -8.45
C ARG A 74 8.01 5.21 -9.72
N GLY A 75 7.07 5.77 -10.46
CA GLY A 75 7.33 6.76 -11.52
C GLY A 75 6.98 8.17 -11.03
N VAL A 76 7.96 9.05 -10.90
CA VAL A 76 7.72 10.49 -10.69
C VAL A 76 8.09 11.20 -11.97
N ARG A 77 7.10 11.76 -12.67
CA ARG A 77 7.34 12.67 -13.80
C ARG A 77 7.18 14.08 -13.26
N ALA A 78 8.16 14.96 -13.49
CA ALA A 78 8.15 16.33 -12.96
C ALA A 78 7.80 17.36 -14.05
N PRO A 79 6.52 17.73 -14.23
CA PRO A 79 6.13 18.93 -14.97
C PRO A 79 6.60 20.21 -14.27
N ARG A 80 6.83 21.27 -15.05
CA ARG A 80 7.31 22.59 -14.58
C ARG A 80 6.40 23.31 -13.56
N ARG A 81 5.19 22.83 -13.26
CA ARG A 81 4.21 23.52 -12.36
C ARG A 81 3.41 22.62 -11.40
N LEU A 82 3.25 21.32 -11.67
CA LEU A 82 2.50 20.39 -10.81
C LEU A 82 3.19 19.02 -10.83
N GLN A 83 3.49 18.44 -9.67
CA GLN A 83 3.99 17.06 -9.60
C GLN A 83 2.84 16.08 -9.80
N ALA A 84 2.85 15.39 -10.95
CA ALA A 84 1.94 14.28 -11.19
C ALA A 84 2.53 13.01 -10.56
N VAL A 85 1.93 12.55 -9.47
CA VAL A 85 2.28 11.26 -8.85
C VAL A 85 1.34 10.19 -9.38
N GLN A 86 1.76 9.46 -10.42
CA GLN A 86 1.02 8.31 -10.93
C GLN A 86 1.55 7.01 -10.32
N PRO A 87 0.77 6.30 -9.49
CA PRO A 87 1.17 4.98 -9.03
C PRO A 87 1.00 3.97 -10.17
N ALA A 88 2.11 3.50 -10.75
CA ALA A 88 2.12 2.40 -11.71
C ALA A 88 2.08 1.04 -10.96
N ALA A 89 1.00 0.80 -10.22
CA ALA A 89 0.90 -0.28 -9.25
C ALA A 89 -0.47 -0.98 -9.34
N ARG A 90 -0.49 -2.27 -9.65
CA ARG A 90 -1.72 -3.09 -9.53
C ARG A 90 -1.97 -3.43 -8.05
N ARG A 91 -3.24 -3.42 -7.65
CA ARG A 91 -3.69 -3.79 -6.30
C ARG A 91 -4.71 -4.91 -6.42
N ASP A 92 -4.37 -6.07 -5.90
CA ASP A 92 -5.24 -7.25 -5.93
C ASP A 92 -5.78 -7.50 -4.52
N LEU A 93 -7.06 -7.21 -4.32
CA LEU A 93 -7.78 -7.53 -3.09
C LEU A 93 -8.56 -8.83 -3.30
N ARG A 94 -8.22 -9.87 -2.55
CA ARG A 94 -8.98 -11.12 -2.48
C ARG A 94 -9.84 -11.10 -1.23
N VAL A 95 -11.15 -11.01 -1.38
CA VAL A 95 -12.11 -11.13 -0.27
C VAL A 95 -12.53 -12.58 -0.18
N ARG A 96 -12.29 -13.23 0.96
CA ARG A 96 -12.88 -14.55 1.24
C ARG A 96 -14.22 -14.31 1.94
N ALA A 97 -15.28 -14.84 1.34
CA ALA A 97 -16.62 -14.90 1.93
C ALA A 97 -16.64 -15.89 3.11
#